data_AF-A0A3M2XZB0-F1
#
_entry.id   AF-A0A3M2XZB0-F1
#
_cell.length_a   1.000
_cell.length_b   1.000
_cell.length_c   1.000
_cell.angle_alpha   90.00
_cell.angle_beta   90.00
_cell.angle_gamma   90.00
#
_symmetry.space_group_name_H-M   'P 1'
#
loop_
_entity.id
_entity.type
_entity.pdbx_description
1 polymer ?
#
loop_
_entity_poly.entity_id
_entity_poly.type
_entity_poly.pdbx_seq_one_letter_code
_entity_poly.pdbx_strand_id
1 'polypeptide(L)'
;MIEDAGFTEFVHSPEPMIISPLWQAQDNYDQARTIQRHLHARGYAGGQVHALESGHYRIEYGHADQPLVSILVTSQDQLQTLLPCVESILENTTYPFYEILICDNNSQSAETTEWLATIDS
;
A
#
# COMPACT_ATOMS: atom_id res chain seq x y z
N MET A 1 -20.14 1.77 -14.39
CA MET A 1 -20.49 1.30 -13.05
C MET A 1 -19.81 -0.06 -12.90
N ILE A 2 -18.64 -0.07 -12.29
CA ILE A 2 -17.75 -1.25 -12.17
C ILE A 2 -18.19 -2.00 -10.91
N GLU A 3 -19.42 -2.53 -10.95
CA GLU A 3 -20.05 -3.20 -9.81
C GLU A 3 -20.84 -4.41 -10.31
N ASP A 4 -20.40 -5.04 -11.40
CA ASP A 4 -21.06 -6.23 -11.95
C ASP A 4 -20.06 -7.39 -12.07
N ALA A 5 -20.42 -8.54 -11.50
CA ALA A 5 -19.59 -9.73 -11.36
C ALA A 5 -19.62 -10.63 -12.62
N GLY A 6 -19.85 -10.04 -13.80
CA GLY A 6 -20.11 -10.74 -15.05
C GLY A 6 -18.92 -10.89 -16.01
N PHE A 7 -17.69 -10.61 -15.57
CA PHE A 7 -16.52 -10.58 -16.46
C PHE A 7 -15.76 -11.92 -16.41
N THR A 8 -15.97 -12.80 -17.40
CA THR A 8 -15.43 -14.18 -17.40
C THR A 8 -14.50 -14.52 -18.57
N GLU A 9 -14.04 -13.55 -19.37
CA GLU A 9 -13.12 -13.82 -20.48
C GLU A 9 -12.02 -12.77 -20.59
N PHE A 10 -10.77 -13.24 -20.63
CA PHE A 10 -9.59 -12.45 -20.96
C PHE A 10 -9.09 -12.88 -22.34
N VAL A 11 -9.10 -11.97 -23.32
CA VAL A 11 -8.55 -12.19 -24.67
C VAL A 11 -7.32 -11.33 -24.85
N HIS A 12 -6.25 -11.90 -25.43
CA HIS A 12 -5.03 -11.17 -25.73
C HIS A 12 -5.25 -10.18 -26.88
N SER A 13 -5.01 -8.88 -26.65
CA SER A 13 -4.96 -7.84 -27.68
C SER A 13 -3.52 -7.35 -27.86
N PRO A 14 -2.88 -7.59 -29.01
CA PRO A 14 -1.49 -7.19 -29.25
C PRO A 14 -1.31 -5.69 -29.54
N GLU A 15 -2.40 -4.94 -29.73
CA GLU A 15 -2.34 -3.53 -30.12
C GLU A 15 -2.67 -2.58 -28.95
N PRO A 16 -2.01 -1.41 -28.87
CA PRO A 16 -2.33 -0.40 -27.87
C PRO A 16 -3.74 0.14 -28.13
N MET A 17 -4.70 -0.27 -27.29
CA MET A 17 -6.10 0.12 -27.44
C MET A 17 -6.38 1.58 -27.02
N ILE A 18 -5.46 2.21 -26.28
CA ILE A 18 -5.59 3.58 -25.82
C ILE A 18 -4.24 4.29 -25.97
N ILE A 19 -4.21 5.34 -26.78
CA ILE A 19 -3.13 6.33 -26.80
C ILE A 19 -3.73 7.63 -26.27
N SER A 20 -3.44 7.93 -25.00
CA SER A 20 -3.85 9.16 -24.33
C SER A 20 -2.64 10.07 -24.15
N PRO A 21 -2.80 11.41 -24.15
CA PRO A 21 -1.78 12.28 -23.58
C PRO A 21 -1.47 11.84 -22.14
N LEU A 22 -0.24 12.15 -21.69
CA LEU A 22 0.15 11.96 -20.29
C LEU A 22 -0.92 12.59 -19.39
N TRP A 23 -1.37 11.82 -18.40
CA TRP A 23 -2.37 12.30 -17.45
C TRP A 23 -1.90 13.61 -16.83
N GLN A 24 -2.67 14.67 -17.07
CA GLN A 24 -2.44 15.96 -16.42
C GLN A 24 -3.27 15.97 -15.16
N ALA A 25 -2.59 16.10 -14.03
CA ALA A 25 -3.25 16.34 -12.78
C ALA A 25 -4.13 17.60 -12.88
N GLN A 26 -5.43 17.42 -12.72
CA GLN A 26 -6.38 18.52 -12.61
C GLN A 26 -7.07 18.40 -11.26
N ASP A 27 -7.06 19.50 -10.51
CA ASP A 27 -7.79 19.59 -9.27
C ASP A 27 -9.29 19.54 -9.58
N ASN A 28 -9.91 18.42 -9.23
CA ASN A 28 -11.33 18.19 -9.44
C ASN A 28 -12.03 17.98 -8.11
N TYR A 29 -12.74 19.00 -7.66
CA TYR A 29 -13.48 18.98 -6.39
C TYR A 29 -14.50 17.83 -6.29
N ASP A 30 -15.04 17.36 -7.42
CA ASP A 30 -15.97 16.23 -7.41
C ASP A 30 -15.28 14.89 -7.10
N GLN A 31 -13.98 14.76 -7.37
CA GLN A 31 -13.22 13.56 -7.04
C GLN A 31 -13.08 13.41 -5.52
N ALA A 32 -12.65 14.46 -4.81
CA ALA A 32 -12.55 14.46 -3.35
C ALA A 32 -13.90 14.10 -2.70
N ARG A 33 -14.99 14.71 -3.19
CA ARG A 33 -16.35 14.43 -2.71
C ARG A 33 -16.78 12.99 -2.97
N THR A 34 -16.40 12.43 -4.12
CA THR A 34 -16.70 11.04 -4.46
C THR A 34 -15.96 10.07 -3.55
N ILE A 35 -14.66 10.31 -3.30
CA ILE A 35 -13.85 9.52 -2.36
C ILE A 35 -14.45 9.62 -0.94
N GLN A 36 -14.81 10.83 -0.49
CA GLN A 36 -15.42 11.04 0.83
C GLN A 36 -16.71 10.22 0.99
N ARG A 37 -17.60 10.27 -0.01
CA ARG A 37 -18.84 9.48 0.00
C ARG A 37 -18.56 7.98 0.03
N HIS A 38 -17.56 7.52 -0.72
CA HIS A 38 -17.16 6.12 -0.73
C HIS A 38 -16.62 5.66 0.64
N LEU A 39 -15.80 6.48 1.31
CA LEU A 39 -15.30 6.19 2.65
C LEU A 39 -16.45 6.03 3.66
N HIS A 40 -17.42 6.95 3.65
CA HIS A 40 -18.60 6.85 4.51
C HIS A 40 -19.41 5.58 4.22
N ALA A 41 -19.60 5.23 2.94
CA ALA A 41 -20.32 4.01 2.55
C ALA A 41 -19.61 2.72 3.00
N ARG A 42 -18.27 2.75 3.14
CA ARG A 42 -17.47 1.63 3.68
C ARG A 42 -17.46 1.55 5.21
N GLY A 43 -18.10 2.49 5.91
CA GLY A 43 -18.19 2.51 7.38
C GLY A 43 -17.19 3.44 8.08
N TYR A 44 -16.37 4.19 7.34
CA TYR A 44 -15.45 5.18 7.91
C TYR A 44 -16.17 6.50 8.19
N ALA A 45 -17.03 6.54 9.21
CA ALA A 45 -17.84 7.71 9.52
C ALA A 45 -17.03 8.95 9.95
N GLY A 46 -15.83 8.74 10.51
CA GLY A 46 -14.87 9.81 10.85
C GLY A 46 -13.85 10.09 9.75
N GLY A 47 -13.98 9.45 8.57
CA GLY A 47 -13.03 9.57 7.48
C GLY A 47 -13.01 10.99 6.89
N GLN A 48 -11.84 11.49 6.53
CA GLN A 48 -11.66 12.79 5.89
C GLN A 48 -10.77 12.66 4.65
N VAL A 49 -11.13 13.36 3.58
CA VAL A 49 -10.36 13.43 2.34
C VAL A 49 -9.87 14.85 2.15
N HIS A 50 -8.54 15.01 2.11
CA HIS A 50 -7.88 16.27 1.81
C HIS A 50 -7.34 16.21 0.39
N ALA A 51 -7.84 17.10 -0.47
CA ALA A 51 -7.22 17.32 -1.77
C ALA A 51 -5.85 17.97 -1.56
N LEU A 52 -4.83 17.38 -2.16
CA LEU A 52 -3.49 17.92 -2.25
C LEU A 52 -3.28 18.46 -3.66
N GLU A 53 -2.14 19.13 -3.88
CA GLU A 53 -1.76 19.57 -5.21
C GLU A 53 -1.60 18.39 -6.18
N SER A 54 -1.80 18.66 -7.46
CA SER A 54 -1.57 17.69 -8.53
C SER A 54 -2.47 16.44 -8.44
N GLY A 55 -3.74 16.62 -8.04
CA GLY A 55 -4.73 15.54 -8.06
C GLY A 55 -4.44 14.38 -7.09
N HIS A 56 -3.58 14.62 -6.10
CA HIS A 56 -3.34 13.69 -5.01
C HIS A 56 -4.36 13.91 -3.88
N TYR A 57 -4.66 12.85 -3.14
CA TYR A 57 -5.59 12.91 -2.01
C TYR A 57 -4.96 12.27 -0.79
N ARG A 58 -4.95 12.99 0.33
CA ARG A 58 -4.63 12.42 1.64
C ARG A 58 -5.93 11.97 2.29
N ILE A 59 -5.98 10.70 2.69
CA ILE A 59 -7.12 10.11 3.38
C ILE A 59 -6.77 9.91 4.85
N GLU A 60 -7.56 10.48 5.73
CA GLU A 60 -7.53 10.22 7.16
C GLU A 60 -8.74 9.34 7.49
N TYR A 61 -8.55 8.06 7.76
CA TYR A 61 -9.66 7.11 7.90
C TYR A 61 -10.49 7.31 9.19
N GLY A 62 -9.96 8.05 10.17
CA GLY A 62 -10.68 8.36 11.42
C GLY A 62 -11.04 7.11 12.23
N HIS A 63 -10.17 6.11 12.27
CA HIS A 63 -10.36 4.94 13.13
C HIS A 63 -10.47 5.38 14.59
N ALA A 64 -11.53 4.93 15.28
CA ALA A 64 -11.72 5.21 16.70
C ALA A 64 -10.70 4.45 17.57
N ASP A 65 -10.38 3.23 17.16
CA ASP A 65 -9.38 2.38 17.77
C ASP A 65 -8.02 2.53 17.08
N GLN A 66 -6.96 2.07 17.73
CA GLN A 66 -5.62 1.96 17.14
C GLN A 66 -5.36 0.49 16.80
N PRO A 67 -5.78 0.00 15.61
CA PRO A 67 -5.61 -1.40 15.24
C PRO A 67 -4.13 -1.76 15.10
N LEU A 68 -3.79 -3.01 15.38
CA LEU A 68 -2.47 -3.55 15.05
C LEU A 68 -2.29 -3.54 13.53
N VAL A 69 -1.16 -3.02 13.06
CA VAL A 69 -0.75 -3.04 11.65
C VAL A 69 0.37 -4.06 11.48
N SER A 70 0.10 -5.12 10.71
CA SER A 70 1.13 -6.11 10.36
C SER A 70 1.80 -5.73 9.04
N ILE A 71 3.09 -5.41 9.08
CA ILE A 71 3.90 -5.07 7.91
C ILE A 71 4.62 -6.33 7.45
N LEU A 72 4.22 -6.87 6.30
CA LEU A 72 4.84 -8.04 5.71
C LEU A 72 6.02 -7.64 4.82
N VAL A 73 7.22 -8.11 5.14
CA VAL A 73 8.42 -7.89 4.35
C VAL A 73 8.92 -9.24 3.82
N THR A 74 8.82 -9.44 2.52
CA THR A 74 9.32 -10.66 1.87
C THR A 74 10.76 -10.48 1.43
N SER A 75 11.62 -11.47 1.67
CA SER A 75 13.02 -11.46 1.23
C SER A 75 13.44 -12.78 0.61
N GLN A 76 14.36 -12.73 -0.35
CA GLN A 76 15.09 -13.89 -0.87
C GLN A 76 16.50 -13.45 -1.27
N ASP A 77 17.51 -13.76 -0.45
CA ASP A 77 18.92 -13.40 -0.69
C ASP A 77 19.18 -11.90 -0.94
N GLN A 78 18.32 -11.04 -0.40
CA GLN A 78 18.33 -9.58 -0.64
C GLN A 78 18.59 -8.81 0.66
N LEU A 79 19.56 -9.26 1.46
CA LEU A 79 19.84 -8.62 2.75
C LEU A 79 20.13 -7.12 2.63
N GLN A 80 20.84 -6.71 1.57
CA GLN A 80 21.17 -5.31 1.29
C GLN A 80 19.95 -4.39 1.12
N THR A 81 18.78 -4.95 0.79
CA THR A 81 17.51 -4.21 0.70
C THR A 81 16.65 -4.42 1.94
N LEU A 82 16.66 -5.64 2.49
CA LEU A 82 15.90 -6.00 3.68
C LEU A 82 16.32 -5.17 4.89
N LEU A 83 17.63 -5.04 5.16
CA LEU A 83 18.17 -4.29 6.29
C LEU A 83 17.72 -2.82 6.28
N PRO A 84 18.01 -2.02 5.23
CA PRO A 84 17.57 -0.63 5.19
C PRO A 84 16.04 -0.48 5.20
N CYS A 85 15.30 -1.45 4.66
CA CYS A 85 13.84 -1.44 4.71
C CYS A 85 13.34 -1.54 6.15
N VAL A 86 13.84 -2.51 6.92
CA VAL A 86 13.47 -2.70 8.32
C VAL A 86 13.90 -1.51 9.16
N GLU A 87 15.15 -1.04 9.02
CA GLU A 87 15.65 0.15 9.72
C GLU A 87 14.79 1.38 9.42
N SER A 88 14.46 1.62 8.14
CA SER A 88 13.62 2.75 7.74
C SER A 88 12.21 2.68 8.36
N ILE A 89 11.61 1.50 8.46
CA ILE A 89 10.31 1.33 9.13
C ILE A 89 10.46 1.68 10.62
N LEU A 90 11.48 1.15 11.29
CA LEU A 90 11.71 1.39 12.72
C LEU A 90 12.00 2.87 13.03
N GLU A 91 12.74 3.56 12.17
CA GLU A 91 13.13 4.96 12.37
C GLU A 91 12.05 5.97 11.99
N ASN A 92 11.27 5.69 10.94
CA ASN A 92 10.34 6.67 10.36
C ASN A 92 8.86 6.44 10.74
N THR A 93 8.53 5.29 11.34
CA THR A 93 7.13 4.98 11.71
C THR A 93 6.81 5.50 13.11
N THR A 94 5.95 6.52 13.18
CA THR A 94 5.48 7.10 14.45
C THR A 94 4.26 6.38 15.04
N TYR A 95 3.62 5.49 14.27
CA TYR A 95 2.50 4.70 14.74
C TYR A 95 2.98 3.62 15.71
N PRO A 96 2.41 3.47 16.92
CA PRO A 96 2.99 2.60 17.94
C PRO A 96 2.53 1.13 17.84
N PHE A 97 1.40 0.86 17.18
CA PHE A 97 0.78 -0.48 17.16
C PHE A 97 1.06 -1.18 15.84
N TYR A 98 2.32 -1.54 15.58
CA TYR A 98 2.68 -2.33 14.41
C TYR A 98 3.60 -3.49 14.76
N GLU A 99 3.60 -4.49 13.90
CA GLU A 99 4.55 -5.60 13.89
C GLU A 99 5.19 -5.70 12.50
N ILE A 100 6.43 -6.16 12.45
CA ILE A 100 7.13 -6.45 11.19
C ILE A 100 7.27 -7.96 11.11
N LEU A 101 6.67 -8.55 10.07
CA LEU A 101 6.75 -9.98 9.78
C LEU A 101 7.67 -10.18 8.60
N ILE A 102 8.85 -10.76 8.84
CA ILE A 102 9.80 -11.06 7.77
C ILE A 102 9.51 -12.46 7.24
N CYS A 103 9.09 -12.54 5.98
CA CYS A 103 8.88 -13.80 5.29
C CYS A 103 10.09 -14.11 4.42
N ASP A 104 10.94 -15.00 4.91
CA ASP A 104 12.02 -15.56 4.11
C ASP A 104 11.48 -16.53 3.06
N ASN A 105 11.73 -16.22 1.79
CA ASN A 105 11.38 -17.06 0.65
C ASN A 105 12.57 -17.96 0.27
N ASN A 106 12.98 -18.82 1.21
CA ASN A 106 14.02 -19.82 1.04
C ASN A 106 15.38 -19.22 0.61
N SER A 107 15.87 -18.24 1.36
CA SER A 107 17.21 -17.67 1.13
C SER A 107 18.29 -18.74 1.30
N GLN A 108 19.30 -18.69 0.44
CA GLN A 108 20.46 -19.58 0.43
C GLN A 108 21.75 -18.86 0.86
N SER A 109 21.73 -17.54 0.89
CA SER A 109 22.85 -16.71 1.32
C SER A 109 23.11 -16.89 2.81
N ALA A 110 24.36 -17.22 3.14
CA ALA A 110 24.84 -17.30 4.52
C ALA A 110 24.59 -15.99 5.27
N GLU A 111 24.83 -14.85 4.61
CA GLU A 111 24.65 -13.51 5.20
C GLU A 111 23.18 -13.28 5.61
N THR A 112 22.23 -13.66 4.74
CA THR A 112 20.80 -13.46 4.99
C THR A 112 20.30 -14.39 6.10
N THR A 113 20.72 -15.66 6.06
CA THR A 113 20.32 -16.66 7.06
C THR A 113 20.92 -16.39 8.45
N GLU A 114 22.19 -15.98 8.51
CA GLU A 114 22.84 -15.56 9.75
C GLU A 114 22.13 -14.34 10.35
N TRP A 115 21.84 -13.32 9.54
CA TRP A 115 21.13 -12.14 10.01
C TRP A 115 19.72 -12.47 10.53
N LEU A 116 18.93 -13.26 9.80
CA LEU A 116 17.60 -13.69 10.25
C LEU A 116 17.67 -14.41 11.60
N ALA A 117 18.67 -15.28 11.79
CA ALA A 117 18.86 -15.98 13.06
C ALA A 117 19.15 -15.05 14.25
N THR A 118 19.74 -13.86 14.03
CA THR A 118 19.97 -12.88 15.10
C THR A 118 18.68 -12.24 15.62
N ILE A 119 17.60 -12.26 14.84
CA ILE A 119 16.33 -11.57 15.14
C ILE A 119 15.32 -12.53 15.79
N ASP A 120 15.47 -13.84 15.54
CA ASP A 120 14.57 -14.89 16.04
C ASP A 120 14.88 -15.30 17.51
N SER A 121 15.78 -14.57 18.19
CA SER A 121 16.29 -14.85 19.55
C SER A 121 15.76 -13.89 20.60
#